data_AF-A0A0C3KPP8-F1
#
_entry.id   AF-A0A0C3KPP8-F1
#
_cell.length_a   1.000
_cell.length_b   1.000
_cell.length_c   1.000
_cell.angle_alpha   90.00
_cell.angle_beta   90.00
_cell.angle_gamma   90.00
#
_symmetry.space_group_name_H-M   'P 1'
#
loop_
_entity.id
_entity.type
_entity.pdbx_description
1 polymer ?
#
loop_
_entity_poly.entity_id
_entity_poly.type
_entity_poly.pdbx_seq_one_letter_code
_entity_poly.pdbx_strand_id
1 'polypeptide(L)'
;MKQLHPFLNGWVPALVINAQCNNDVKLLTNSRAMTNLSFYITMYQTKKQGKHYNLSAMLSKGLTYHNACTPYLEDLCNQQWLLLFCLVHTINRKQELAMPMVMSYLMGWGDTYRSHHYTPIYWSSF
;
A
#
# COMPACT_ATOMS: atom_id res chain seq x y z
N MET A 1 -19.05 -0.69 15.65
CA MET A 1 -18.92 0.07 14.39
C MET A 1 -19.70 -0.67 13.31
N LYS A 2 -20.69 -0.04 12.68
CA LYS A 2 -21.49 -0.67 11.62
C LYS A 2 -20.66 -0.69 10.34
N GLN A 3 -20.45 -1.86 9.74
CA GLN A 3 -19.69 -2.01 8.50
C GLN A 3 -20.58 -1.56 7.33
N LEU A 4 -20.32 -0.37 6.77
CA LEU A 4 -21.09 0.18 5.64
C LEU A 4 -20.85 -0.58 4.32
N HIS A 5 -19.70 -1.24 4.21
CA HIS A 5 -19.28 -1.97 3.01
C HIS A 5 -18.90 -3.40 3.41
N PRO A 6 -19.77 -4.40 3.21
CA PRO A 6 -19.55 -5.77 3.72
C PRO A 6 -18.33 -6.46 3.09
N PHE A 7 -17.95 -6.06 1.88
CA PHE A 7 -16.80 -6.62 1.17
C PHE A 7 -15.49 -5.88 1.44
N LEU A 8 -15.52 -4.75 2.16
CA LEU A 8 -14.33 -3.96 2.50
C LEU A 8 -13.89 -4.29 3.93
N ASN A 9 -12.65 -4.75 4.08
CA ASN A 9 -12.01 -4.93 5.38
C ASN A 9 -11.57 -3.57 5.95
N GLY A 10 -12.52 -2.91 6.61
CA GLY A 10 -12.33 -1.60 7.23
C GLY A 10 -11.69 -1.60 8.62
N TRP A 11 -11.06 -2.70 9.07
CA TRP A 11 -10.47 -2.77 10.41
C TRP A 11 -9.36 -1.74 10.64
N VAL A 12 -8.58 -1.43 9.59
CA VAL A 12 -7.58 -0.37 9.62
C VAL A 12 -7.82 0.57 8.43
N PRO A 13 -8.67 1.60 8.59
CA PRO A 13 -8.99 2.53 7.51
C PRO A 13 -7.75 3.20 6.91
N ALA A 14 -6.74 3.49 7.73
CA ALA A 14 -5.49 4.07 7.28
C ALA A 14 -4.75 3.18 6.25
N LEU A 15 -4.81 1.85 6.37
CA LEU A 15 -4.20 0.95 5.40
C LEU A 15 -5.03 0.90 4.12
N VAL A 16 -6.35 0.83 4.24
CA VAL A 16 -7.26 0.83 3.08
C VAL A 16 -7.09 2.12 2.25
N ILE A 17 -7.01 3.27 2.92
CA ILE A 17 -6.89 4.59 2.27
C ILE A 17 -5.51 4.77 1.64
N ASN A 18 -4.44 4.51 2.40
CA ASN A 18 -3.07 4.83 1.94
C ASN A 18 -2.50 3.78 0.99
N ALA A 19 -2.83 2.50 1.18
CA ALA A 19 -2.35 1.43 0.31
C ALA A 19 -3.33 1.10 -0.82
N GLN A 20 -4.53 1.71 -0.82
CA GLN A 20 -5.61 1.50 -1.80
C GLN A 20 -5.92 0.01 -2.05
N CYS A 21 -5.75 -0.82 -1.02
CA CYS A 21 -5.94 -2.26 -1.13
C CYS A 21 -6.70 -2.81 0.08
N ASN A 22 -7.52 -3.81 -0.21
CA ASN A 22 -8.39 -4.47 0.76
C ASN A 22 -7.62 -5.58 1.50
N ASN A 23 -6.56 -5.18 2.22
CA ASN A 23 -5.74 -6.13 2.97
C ASN A 23 -6.56 -6.83 4.06
N ASP A 24 -6.35 -8.14 4.23
CA ASP A 24 -6.99 -8.90 5.32
C ASP A 24 -6.30 -8.56 6.65
N VAL A 25 -6.83 -7.56 7.35
CA VAL A 25 -6.44 -7.23 8.73
C VAL A 25 -7.47 -7.79 9.69
N LYS A 26 -7.02 -8.55 10.70
CA LYS A 26 -7.88 -9.18 11.71
C LYS A 26 -7.36 -8.89 13.10
N LEU A 27 -8.26 -8.47 13.99
CA LEU A 27 -7.96 -8.33 15.41
C LEU A 27 -8.01 -9.71 16.08
N LEU A 28 -6.93 -10.10 16.77
CA LEU A 28 -6.84 -11.36 17.49
C LEU A 28 -6.73 -11.08 18.99
N THR A 29 -7.79 -11.40 19.73
CA THR A 29 -7.86 -11.18 21.17
C THR A 29 -7.62 -12.45 22.00
N ASN A 30 -7.77 -13.63 21.38
CA ASN A 30 -7.58 -14.92 22.04
C ASN A 30 -6.15 -15.44 21.86
N SER A 31 -5.45 -15.70 22.96
CA SER A 31 -4.06 -16.16 22.97
C SER A 31 -3.85 -17.52 22.29
N ARG A 32 -4.76 -18.47 22.46
CA ARG A 32 -4.65 -19.82 21.85
C ARG A 32 -4.85 -19.79 20.35
N ALA A 33 -5.82 -19.01 19.89
CA ALA A 33 -6.05 -18.79 18.45
C ALA A 33 -4.86 -18.05 17.82
N MET A 34 -4.30 -17.06 18.53
CA MET A 34 -3.11 -16.34 18.10
C MET A 34 -1.91 -17.28 17.97
N THR A 35 -1.64 -18.16 18.93
CA THR A 35 -0.49 -19.08 18.84
C THR A 35 -0.59 -20.01 17.63
N ASN A 36 -1.77 -20.61 17.39
CA ASN A 36 -1.97 -21.50 16.25
C ASN A 36 -1.83 -20.76 14.91
N LEU A 37 -2.42 -19.57 14.80
CA LEU A 37 -2.33 -18.76 13.60
C LEU A 37 -0.90 -18.27 13.36
N SER A 38 -0.22 -17.78 14.40
CA SER A 38 1.18 -17.36 14.31
C SER A 38 2.09 -18.50 13.89
N PHE A 39 1.89 -19.71 14.43
CA PHE A 39 2.63 -20.90 13.99
C PHE A 39 2.38 -21.20 12.52
N TYR A 40 1.11 -21.17 12.07
CA TYR A 40 0.74 -21.40 10.68
C TYR A 40 1.35 -20.35 9.73
N ILE A 41 1.19 -19.06 10.04
CA ILE A 41 1.76 -17.95 9.27
C ILE A 41 3.28 -18.09 9.22
N THR A 42 3.91 -18.33 10.37
CA THR A 42 5.37 -18.46 10.45
C THR A 42 5.85 -19.61 9.58
N MET A 43 5.24 -20.80 9.68
CA MET A 43 5.58 -21.95 8.84
C MET A 43 5.36 -21.68 7.36
N TYR A 44 4.33 -20.90 7.01
CA TYR A 44 4.06 -20.54 5.62
C TYR A 44 5.05 -19.50 5.07
N GLN A 45 5.41 -18.51 5.88
CA GLN A 45 6.37 -17.44 5.55
C GLN A 45 7.81 -17.96 5.50
N THR A 46 8.18 -18.91 6.37
CA THR A 46 9.51 -19.54 6.41
C THR A 46 9.65 -20.68 5.40
N LYS A 47 8.53 -21.23 4.89
CA LYS A 47 8.56 -22.06 3.70
C LYS A 47 9.26 -21.26 2.61
N LYS A 48 10.19 -21.89 1.90
CA LYS A 48 11.03 -21.25 0.87
C LYS A 48 10.14 -20.73 -0.28
N GLN A 49 9.52 -19.58 -0.09
CA GLN A 49 8.72 -18.85 -1.05
C GLN A 49 9.56 -17.75 -1.70
N GLY A 50 9.01 -17.11 -2.74
CA GLY A 50 9.63 -15.95 -3.39
C GLY A 50 9.91 -14.81 -2.40
N LYS A 51 10.61 -13.77 -2.88
CA LYS A 51 10.96 -12.61 -2.06
C LYS A 51 9.70 -11.81 -1.70
N HIS A 52 9.18 -11.99 -0.49
CA HIS A 52 8.14 -11.12 0.06
C HIS A 52 8.74 -9.80 0.56
N TYR A 53 8.08 -8.69 0.28
CA TYR A 53 8.54 -7.36 0.68
C TYR A 53 7.61 -6.76 1.74
N ASN A 54 8.16 -6.53 2.94
CA ASN A 54 7.44 -5.81 3.99
C ASN A 54 7.44 -4.31 3.68
N LEU A 55 6.26 -3.71 3.56
CA LEU A 55 6.06 -2.29 3.23
C LEU A 55 6.77 -1.35 4.21
N SER A 56 6.80 -1.63 5.51
CA SER A 56 7.51 -0.77 6.47
C SER A 56 9.04 -0.84 6.27
N ALA A 57 9.57 -2.03 5.97
CA ALA A 57 10.98 -2.22 5.64
C ALA A 57 11.37 -1.59 4.29
N MET A 58 10.40 -1.46 3.37
CA MET A 58 10.60 -0.77 2.10
C MET A 58 10.67 0.75 2.30
N LEU A 59 9.73 1.28 3.07
CA LEU A 59 9.68 2.71 3.41
C LEU A 59 10.93 3.14 4.17
N SER A 60 11.38 2.35 5.15
CA SER A 60 12.60 2.67 5.90
C SER A 60 13.83 2.73 4.99
N LYS A 61 13.97 1.79 4.05
CA LYS A 61 15.05 1.81 3.05
C LYS A 61 14.98 3.03 2.14
N GLY A 62 13.79 3.37 1.66
CA GLY A 62 13.57 4.56 0.83
C GLY A 62 13.91 5.85 1.57
N LEU A 63 13.54 5.96 2.85
CA LEU A 63 13.88 7.08 3.72
C LEU A 63 15.38 7.20 3.94
N THR A 64 16.06 6.09 4.27
CA THR A 64 17.53 6.10 4.46
C THR A 64 18.27 6.50 3.20
N TYR A 65 17.77 6.05 2.03
CA TYR A 65 18.33 6.43 0.75
C TYR A 65 18.15 7.92 0.45
N HIS A 66 16.93 8.44 0.68
CA HIS A 66 16.63 9.86 0.50
C HIS A 66 17.58 10.72 1.36
N ASN A 67 17.67 10.45 2.67
CA ASN A 67 18.54 11.19 3.58
C ASN A 67 20.02 11.17 3.18
N ALA A 68 20.49 10.10 2.55
CA ALA A 68 21.87 10.00 2.07
C ALA A 68 22.11 10.76 0.75
N CYS A 69 21.10 10.84 -0.12
CA CYS A 69 21.22 11.38 -1.47
C CYS A 69 20.74 12.83 -1.64
N THR A 70 20.06 13.42 -0.65
CA THR A 70 19.57 14.80 -0.71
C THR A 70 20.22 15.71 0.34
N PRO A 71 21.53 16.01 0.25
CA PRO A 71 22.17 16.96 1.16
C PRO A 71 21.92 18.44 0.80
N TYR A 72 21.31 18.76 -0.35
CA TYR A 72 21.45 20.09 -0.99
C TYR A 72 20.16 20.85 -1.37
N LEU A 73 18.96 20.34 -1.11
CA LEU A 73 17.76 21.16 -1.36
C LEU A 73 17.57 22.15 -0.22
N GLU A 74 17.82 23.45 -0.45
CA GLU A 74 17.61 24.50 0.56
C GLU A 74 16.12 24.69 0.93
N ASP A 75 15.21 24.26 0.03
CA ASP A 75 13.78 24.35 0.24
C ASP A 75 13.18 23.03 0.78
N LEU A 76 12.65 23.12 2.00
CA LEU A 76 12.01 22.03 2.73
C LEU A 76 10.78 21.46 1.99
N CYS A 77 10.05 22.29 1.23
CA CYS A 77 8.91 21.84 0.45
C CYS A 77 9.34 20.87 -0.65
N ASN A 78 10.35 21.26 -1.43
CA ASN A 78 10.92 20.43 -2.49
C ASN A 78 11.55 19.14 -1.95
N GLN A 79 12.19 19.20 -0.77
CA GLN A 79 12.70 18.01 -0.09
C GLN A 79 11.59 17.01 0.23
N GLN A 80 10.52 17.46 0.88
CA GLN A 80 9.39 16.61 1.26
C GLN A 80 8.68 16.03 0.03
N TRP A 81 8.53 16.83 -1.03
CA TRP A 81 7.93 16.38 -2.27
C TRP A 81 8.76 15.26 -2.93
N LEU A 82 10.08 15.44 -3.00
CA LEU A 82 11.01 14.44 -3.53
C LEU A 82 11.03 13.16 -2.67
N LEU A 83 10.91 13.28 -1.35
CA LEU A 83 10.77 12.14 -0.43
C LEU A 83 9.53 11.32 -0.76
N LEU A 84 8.36 11.98 -0.90
CA LEU A 84 7.12 11.29 -1.26
C LEU A 84 7.26 10.58 -2.60
N PHE A 85 7.87 11.23 -3.60
CA PHE A 85 8.15 10.62 -4.90
C PHE A 85 9.02 9.36 -4.79
N CYS A 86 10.11 9.41 -4.04
CA CYS A 86 10.99 8.27 -3.82
C CYS A 86 10.29 7.11 -3.10
N LEU A 87 9.51 7.41 -2.07
CA LEU A 87 8.78 6.38 -1.30
C LEU A 87 7.72 5.70 -2.17
N VAL A 88 6.93 6.47 -2.92
CA VAL A 88 5.90 5.92 -3.84
C VAL A 88 6.54 5.05 -4.91
N HIS A 89 7.65 5.48 -5.52
CA HIS A 89 8.35 4.65 -6.51
C HIS A 89 8.97 3.38 -5.90
N THR A 90 9.45 3.47 -4.66
CA THR A 90 9.98 2.31 -3.93
C THR A 90 8.89 1.28 -3.66
N ILE A 91 7.70 1.74 -3.27
CA ILE A 91 6.51 0.90 -3.10
C ILE A 91 6.11 0.31 -4.46
N ASN A 92 5.88 1.13 -5.49
CA ASN A 92 5.42 0.68 -6.81
C ASN A 92 6.34 -0.37 -7.44
N ARG A 93 7.66 -0.24 -7.29
CA ARG A 93 8.64 -1.21 -7.84
C ARG A 93 8.47 -2.62 -7.26
N LYS A 94 7.90 -2.73 -6.07
CA LYS A 94 7.95 -3.93 -5.22
C LYS A 94 6.58 -4.39 -4.75
N GLN A 95 5.56 -3.59 -5.02
CA GLN A 95 4.18 -3.90 -4.81
C GLN A 95 3.77 -5.02 -5.77
N GLU A 96 3.24 -6.09 -5.19
CA GLU A 96 2.60 -7.16 -5.94
C GLU A 96 1.11 -6.84 -6.06
N LEU A 97 0.59 -6.87 -7.28
CA LEU A 97 -0.83 -6.66 -7.54
C LEU A 97 -1.52 -8.02 -7.68
N ALA A 98 -2.62 -8.19 -6.95
CA ALA A 98 -3.42 -9.40 -7.07
C ALA A 98 -4.06 -9.46 -8.48
N MET A 99 -4.07 -10.64 -9.09
CA MET A 99 -4.65 -10.85 -10.42
C MET A 99 -6.10 -10.31 -10.57
N PRO A 100 -7.00 -10.46 -9.57
CA PRO A 100 -8.33 -9.87 -9.64
C PRO A 100 -8.34 -8.33 -9.74
N MET A 101 -7.38 -7.65 -9.09
CA MET A 101 -7.24 -6.18 -9.13
C MET A 101 -6.79 -5.71 -10.51
N VAL A 102 -5.85 -6.45 -11.11
CA VAL A 102 -5.39 -6.18 -12.48
C VAL A 102 -6.53 -6.40 -13.47
N MET A 103 -7.30 -7.47 -13.30
CA MET A 103 -8.43 -7.77 -14.18
C MET A 103 -9.58 -6.77 -14.01
N SER A 104 -9.90 -6.34 -12.79
CA SER A 104 -10.93 -5.31 -12.58
C SER A 104 -10.57 -3.98 -13.25
N TYR A 105 -9.28 -3.62 -13.25
CA TYR A 105 -8.79 -2.45 -13.96
C TYR A 105 -8.88 -2.62 -15.48
N LEU A 106 -8.36 -3.73 -16.03
CA LEU A 106 -8.37 -4.00 -17.48
C LEU A 106 -9.79 -4.11 -18.06
N MET A 107 -10.72 -4.69 -17.30
CA MET A 107 -12.11 -4.88 -17.73
C MET A 107 -12.99 -3.65 -17.46
N GLY A 108 -12.45 -2.59 -16.86
CA GLY A 108 -13.20 -1.37 -16.55
C GLY A 108 -14.31 -1.57 -15.51
N TRP A 109 -14.21 -2.64 -14.69
CA TRP A 109 -15.22 -2.96 -13.67
C TRP A 109 -15.18 -2.02 -12.46
N GLY A 110 -14.12 -1.21 -12.37
CA GLY A 110 -13.86 -0.36 -11.22
C GLY A 110 -13.10 -1.13 -10.16
N ASP A 111 -11.90 -0.65 -9.83
CA ASP A 111 -11.02 -1.19 -8.79
C ASP A 111 -11.02 -0.30 -7.53
N THR A 112 -11.59 0.90 -7.62
CA THR A 112 -11.60 1.90 -6.55
C THR A 112 -12.95 2.58 -6.43
N TYR A 113 -13.47 2.66 -5.21
CA TYR A 113 -14.63 3.51 -4.88
C TYR A 113 -14.11 4.90 -4.54
N ARG A 114 -14.44 5.89 -5.38
CA ARG A 114 -14.06 7.29 -5.18
C ARG A 114 -15.32 8.12 -5.00
N SER A 115 -15.30 9.06 -4.06
CA SER A 115 -16.39 10.02 -3.89
C SER A 115 -16.42 11.08 -4.99
N HIS A 116 -15.28 11.33 -5.63
CA HIS A 116 -15.12 12.36 -6.66
C HIS A 116 -14.36 11.78 -7.85
N HIS A 117 -14.80 12.14 -9.06
CA HIS A 117 -14.12 11.83 -10.30
C HIS A 117 -13.39 13.08 -10.80
N TYR A 118 -12.08 12.95 -11.01
CA TYR A 118 -11.28 13.99 -11.65
C TYR A 118 -11.07 13.59 -13.12
N THR A 119 -11.46 14.47 -14.03
CA THR A 119 -11.23 14.31 -15.48
C THR A 119 -10.08 15.21 -15.92
N PRO A 120 -9.13 14.71 -16.72
CA PRO A 120 -8.09 15.55 -17.29
C PRO A 120 -8.74 16.57 -18.24
N ILE A 121 -8.50 17.85 -17.97
CA ILE A 121 -8.88 18.94 -18.89
C ILE A 121 -7.73 19.11 -19.86
N TYR A 122 -7.92 18.69 -21.10
CA TYR A 122 -6.95 18.92 -22.17
C TYR A 122 -7.15 20.35 -22.68
N TRP A 123 -6.24 21.24 -22.30
CA TRP A 123 -6.16 22.57 -22.90
C TRP A 123 -5.47 22.39 -24.25
N SER A 124 -6.20 22.56 -25.36
CA SER A 124 -5.57 22.77 -26.65
C SER A 124 -4.84 24.11 -26.59
N SER A 125 -3.55 24.14 -26.97
CA SER A 125 -2.87 25.42 -27.18
C SER A 125 -3.62 26.20 -28.27
N PHE A 126 -4.04 27.42 -27.94
CA PHE A 126 -4.39 28.41 -28.96
C PHE A 126 -3.12 28.96 -29.59
#